data_AF-A0A2E3J0W9-F1
#
_entry.id   AF-A0A2E3J0W9-F1
#
_cell.length_a   1.000
_cell.length_b   1.000
_cell.length_c   1.000
_cell.angle_alpha   90.00
_cell.angle_beta   90.00
_cell.angle_gamma   90.00
#
_symmetry.space_group_name_H-M   'P 1'
#
loop_
_entity.id
_entity.type
_entity.pdbx_description
1 polymer ?
#
loop_
_entity_poly.entity_id
_entity_poly.type
_entity_poly.pdbx_seq_one_letter_code
_entity_poly.pdbx_strand_id
1 'polypeptide(L)'
;YPTDTRIEFVMGFDTLERLVDRQYYTDMDCDLDVLFGLARVLVANRDENGQGAIQARLDTPDLKRYRDRIDIIEIPKAMGSVSSSQVRSRLAKGLSIKALVPTSILDSIDRMGLYKS
;
A
#
# COMPACT_ATOMS: atom_id res chain seq x y z
N TYR A 1 -6.97 -16.24 20.12
CA TYR A 1 -7.40 -14.86 19.86
C TYR A 1 -8.80 -14.65 20.42
N PRO A 2 -9.16 -13.45 20.90
CA PRO A 2 -10.54 -13.13 21.24
C PRO A 2 -11.47 -13.47 20.08
N THR A 3 -12.70 -13.92 20.37
CA THR A 3 -13.67 -14.42 19.38
C THR A 3 -14.04 -13.38 18.31
N ASP A 4 -13.83 -12.09 18.58
CA ASP A 4 -14.12 -10.97 17.67
C ASP A 4 -12.90 -10.43 16.91
N THR A 5 -11.79 -11.18 16.85
CA THR A 5 -10.59 -10.74 16.13
C THR A 5 -10.81 -10.79 14.62
N ARG A 6 -10.51 -9.70 13.92
CA ARG A 6 -10.57 -9.60 12.47
C ARG A 6 -9.19 -9.33 11.89
N ILE A 7 -8.93 -9.87 10.70
CA ILE A 7 -7.70 -9.64 9.94
C ILE A 7 -7.99 -8.58 8.88
N GLU A 8 -7.13 -7.57 8.83
CA GLU A 8 -7.20 -6.50 7.84
C GLU A 8 -5.85 -6.32 7.17
N PHE A 9 -5.84 -6.27 5.83
CA PHE A 9 -4.65 -5.96 5.06
C PHE A 9 -4.65 -4.48 4.70
N VAL A 10 -3.60 -3.76 5.09
CA VAL A 10 -3.42 -2.35 4.72
C VAL A 10 -2.49 -2.28 3.52
N MET A 11 -2.93 -1.61 2.45
CA MET A 11 -2.14 -1.47 1.23
C MET A 11 -2.38 -0.16 0.49
N GLY A 12 -1.43 0.23 -0.35
CA GLY A 12 -1.60 1.38 -1.25
C GLY A 12 -2.42 1.02 -2.49
N PHE A 13 -2.95 2.05 -3.16
CA PHE A 13 -3.71 1.89 -4.40
C PHE A 13 -2.94 1.13 -5.51
N ASP A 14 -1.63 1.32 -5.60
CA ASP A 14 -0.75 0.58 -6.52
C ASP A 14 -0.72 -0.94 -6.24
N THR A 15 -0.86 -1.32 -4.97
CA THR A 15 -0.94 -2.74 -4.58
C THR A 15 -2.35 -3.30 -4.81
N LEU A 16 -3.39 -2.48 -4.64
CA LEU A 16 -4.76 -2.89 -5.00
C LEU A 16 -4.86 -3.23 -6.50
N GLU A 17 -4.25 -2.44 -7.38
CA GLU A 17 -4.24 -2.75 -8.82
C GLU A 17 -3.59 -4.11 -9.09
N ARG A 18 -2.50 -4.42 -8.38
CA ARG A 18 -1.82 -5.71 -8.49
C ARG A 18 -2.61 -6.86 -7.89
N LEU A 19 -3.40 -6.62 -6.84
CA LEU A 19 -4.24 -7.64 -6.20
C LEU A 19 -5.27 -8.23 -7.18
N VAL A 20 -5.67 -7.47 -8.19
CA VAL A 20 -6.62 -7.93 -9.21
C VAL A 20 -6.01 -8.03 -10.60
N ASP A 21 -4.68 -8.14 -10.65
CA ASP A 21 -3.96 -8.38 -11.87
C ASP A 21 -3.80 -9.90 -12.09
N ARG A 22 -4.53 -10.41 -13.08
CA ARG A 22 -4.62 -11.84 -13.43
C ARG A 22 -3.26 -12.50 -13.66
N GLN A 23 -2.21 -11.74 -14.01
CA GLN A 23 -0.88 -12.33 -14.22
C GLN A 23 -0.29 -12.98 -12.95
N TYR A 24 -0.78 -12.61 -11.77
CA TYR A 24 -0.31 -13.16 -10.49
C TYR A 24 -1.12 -14.36 -10.00
N TYR A 25 -2.11 -14.82 -10.77
CA TYR A 25 -3.06 -15.84 -10.33
C TYR A 25 -3.12 -17.02 -11.30
N THR A 26 -3.32 -18.21 -10.73
CA THR A 26 -3.77 -19.37 -11.51
C THR A 26 -5.30 -19.37 -11.63
N ASP A 27 -5.99 -19.08 -10.52
CA ASP A 27 -7.44 -18.87 -10.46
C ASP A 27 -7.74 -17.68 -9.53
N MET A 28 -7.86 -16.50 -10.14
CA MET A 28 -8.01 -15.25 -9.40
C MET A 28 -9.31 -15.18 -8.60
N ASP A 29 -10.40 -15.71 -9.14
CA ASP A 29 -11.70 -15.64 -8.47
C ASP A 29 -11.70 -16.52 -7.22
N CYS A 30 -11.16 -17.73 -7.31
CA CYS A 30 -11.01 -18.63 -6.17
C CYS A 30 -10.12 -18.03 -5.08
N ASP A 31 -8.95 -17.50 -5.46
CA ASP A 31 -7.98 -16.96 -4.50
C ASP A 31 -8.51 -15.68 -3.80
N LEU A 32 -9.19 -14.80 -4.54
CA LEU A 32 -9.80 -13.60 -3.97
C LEU A 32 -11.01 -13.94 -3.08
N ASP A 33 -11.79 -14.97 -3.42
CA ASP A 33 -12.88 -15.45 -2.55
C ASP A 33 -12.36 -15.96 -1.20
N VAL A 34 -11.24 -16.69 -1.20
CA VAL A 34 -10.58 -17.10 0.04
C VAL A 34 -10.09 -15.89 0.82
N LEU A 35 -9.43 -14.93 0.17
CA LEU A 35 -8.92 -13.72 0.83
C LEU A 35 -10.04 -12.92 1.50
N PHE A 36 -11.09 -12.57 0.75
CA PHE A 36 -12.18 -11.72 1.24
C PHE A 36 -13.17 -12.47 2.14
N GLY A 37 -13.15 -13.81 2.12
CA GLY A 37 -13.81 -14.66 3.11
C GLY A 37 -13.15 -14.58 4.50
N LEU A 38 -11.84 -14.37 4.56
CA LEU A 38 -11.04 -14.37 5.80
C LEU A 38 -10.67 -12.98 6.31
N ALA A 39 -10.56 -11.99 5.42
CA ALA A 39 -10.01 -10.68 5.75
C ALA A 39 -10.77 -9.53 5.08
N ARG A 40 -10.51 -8.31 5.58
CA ARG A 40 -10.84 -7.06 4.90
C ARG A 40 -9.58 -6.44 4.31
N VAL A 41 -9.76 -5.52 3.37
CA VAL A 41 -8.66 -4.71 2.83
C VAL A 41 -8.92 -3.24 3.11
N LEU A 42 -7.90 -2.55 3.61
CA LEU A 42 -7.85 -1.12 3.81
C LEU A 42 -6.93 -0.53 2.73
N VAL A 43 -7.49 0.27 1.83
CA VAL A 43 -6.76 0.85 0.69
C VAL A 43 -6.49 2.33 0.94
N ALA A 44 -5.22 2.68 1.01
CA ALA A 44 -4.79 4.07 1.08
C ALA A 44 -4.64 4.72 -0.30
N ASN A 45 -5.07 5.97 -0.42
CA ASN A 45 -4.73 6.81 -1.59
C ASN A 45 -3.22 7.04 -1.68
N ARG A 46 -2.75 7.23 -2.91
CA ARG A 46 -1.33 7.44 -3.22
C ARG A 46 -1.20 8.53 -4.27
N ASP A 47 -0.21 9.41 -4.07
CA ASP A 47 0.10 10.50 -5.01
C ASP A 47 -1.17 11.30 -5.40
N GLU A 48 -1.45 11.40 -6.69
CA GLU A 48 -2.58 12.15 -7.28
C GLU A 48 -3.89 11.35 -7.28
N ASN A 49 -3.80 10.03 -7.08
CA ASN A 49 -4.95 9.12 -7.09
C ASN A 49 -5.69 9.22 -5.75
N GLY A 50 -6.58 10.21 -5.66
CA GLY A 50 -7.46 10.42 -4.51
C GLY A 50 -8.57 9.37 -4.40
N GLN A 51 -9.42 9.52 -3.39
CA GLN A 51 -10.54 8.62 -3.09
C GLN A 51 -11.41 8.29 -4.32
N GLY A 52 -11.65 9.25 -5.21
CA GLY A 52 -12.45 9.05 -6.42
C GLY A 52 -11.88 8.00 -7.38
N ALA A 53 -10.55 7.92 -7.51
CA ALA A 53 -9.90 6.92 -8.37
C ALA A 53 -10.08 5.51 -7.80
N ILE A 54 -9.90 5.37 -6.47
CA ILE A 54 -10.14 4.10 -5.76
C ILE A 54 -11.61 3.71 -5.91
N GLN A 55 -12.54 4.66 -5.72
CA GLN A 55 -13.96 4.39 -5.81
C GLN A 55 -14.37 3.88 -7.20
N ALA A 56 -13.90 4.55 -8.26
CA ALA A 56 -14.13 4.12 -9.63
C ALA A 56 -13.56 2.72 -9.89
N ARG A 57 -12.40 2.41 -9.30
CA ARG A 57 -11.80 1.08 -9.41
C ARG A 57 -12.62 0.00 -8.71
N LEU A 58 -13.17 0.28 -7.53
CA LEU A 58 -14.07 -0.64 -6.81
C LEU A 58 -15.36 -0.96 -7.58
N ASP A 59 -15.75 -0.12 -8.53
CA ASP A 59 -16.94 -0.34 -9.37
C ASP A 59 -16.71 -1.21 -10.61
N THR A 60 -15.46 -1.64 -10.84
CA THR A 60 -15.11 -2.55 -11.94
C THR A 60 -15.51 -4.01 -11.66
N PRO A 61 -15.76 -4.85 -12.69
CA PRO A 61 -16.21 -6.24 -12.49
C PRO A 61 -15.32 -7.06 -11.55
N ASP A 62 -14.00 -6.88 -11.61
CA ASP A 62 -13.03 -7.64 -10.82
C ASP A 62 -13.10 -7.33 -9.30
N LEU A 63 -13.61 -6.15 -8.90
CA LEU A 63 -13.65 -5.70 -7.50
C LEU A 63 -15.06 -5.46 -6.96
N LYS A 64 -16.05 -5.28 -7.83
CA LYS A 64 -17.42 -4.90 -7.45
C LYS A 64 -18.05 -5.87 -6.45
N ARG A 65 -17.77 -7.17 -6.59
CA ARG A 65 -18.27 -8.21 -5.68
C ARG A 65 -17.65 -8.16 -4.27
N TYR A 66 -16.48 -7.54 -4.13
CA TYR A 66 -15.73 -7.43 -2.87
C TYR A 66 -15.82 -6.04 -2.24
N ARG A 67 -16.60 -5.12 -2.82
CA ARG A 67 -16.70 -3.71 -2.38
C ARG A 67 -16.94 -3.56 -0.88
N ASP A 68 -17.83 -4.35 -0.29
CA ASP A 68 -18.17 -4.24 1.14
C ASP A 68 -17.06 -4.76 2.08
N ARG A 69 -16.03 -5.38 1.52
CA ARG A 69 -14.84 -5.88 2.21
C ARG A 69 -13.62 -4.97 2.02
N ILE A 70 -13.78 -3.85 1.30
CA ILE A 70 -12.71 -2.91 1.01
C ILE A 70 -13.08 -1.53 1.55
N ASP A 71 -12.30 -1.04 2.51
CA ASP A 71 -12.44 0.29 3.08
C ASP A 71 -11.35 1.22 2.53
N ILE A 72 -11.69 2.49 2.31
CA ILE A 72 -10.73 3.50 1.82
C ILE A 72 -10.19 4.31 3.00
N ILE A 73 -8.87 4.38 3.11
CA ILE A 73 -8.17 5.27 4.05
C ILE A 73 -7.64 6.48 3.28
N GLU A 74 -8.01 7.68 3.72
CA GLU A 74 -7.43 8.90 3.18
C GLU A 74 -6.19 9.32 3.98
N ILE A 75 -5.08 9.43 3.27
CA ILE A 75 -3.77 9.88 3.72
C ILE A 75 -3.52 11.27 3.12
N PRO A 76 -2.97 12.23 3.91
CA PRO A 76 -2.59 13.54 3.42
C PRO A 76 -1.66 13.45 2.20
N LYS A 77 -1.90 14.28 1.19
CA LYS A 77 -1.11 14.30 -0.07
C LYS A 77 0.40 14.36 0.17
N ALA A 78 0.84 15.15 1.17
CA ALA A 78 2.25 15.28 1.53
C ALA A 78 2.92 13.95 1.95
N MET A 79 2.14 13.03 2.54
CA MET A 79 2.60 11.70 2.92
C MET A 79 2.45 10.70 1.76
N GLY A 80 1.40 10.86 0.94
CA GLY A 80 1.13 9.99 -0.21
C GLY A 80 2.19 10.01 -1.30
N SER A 81 3.06 11.03 -1.34
CA SER A 81 4.15 11.17 -2.32
C SER A 81 5.51 10.63 -1.88
N VAL A 82 5.64 10.18 -0.63
CA VAL A 82 6.92 9.69 -0.11
C VAL A 82 7.13 8.25 -0.60
N SER A 83 8.20 8.02 -1.37
CA SER A 83 8.54 6.68 -1.86
C SER A 83 9.91 6.20 -1.42
N SER A 84 10.03 4.91 -1.13
CA SER A 84 11.31 4.30 -0.76
C SER A 84 12.37 4.42 -1.86
N SER A 85 11.96 4.38 -3.14
CA SER A 85 12.85 4.60 -4.28
C SER A 85 13.44 6.01 -4.30
N GLN A 86 12.62 7.02 -4.00
CA GLN A 86 13.08 8.40 -3.88
C GLN A 86 14.06 8.56 -2.72
N VAL A 87 13.78 7.97 -1.55
CA VAL A 87 14.68 7.99 -0.39
C VAL A 87 16.04 7.40 -0.73
N ARG A 88 16.08 6.20 -1.32
CA ARG A 88 17.34 5.56 -1.73
C ARG A 88 18.09 6.38 -2.79
N SER A 89 17.39 6.95 -3.77
CA SER A 89 18.01 7.80 -4.80
C SER A 89 18.64 9.06 -4.20
N ARG A 90 17.99 9.68 -3.21
CA ARG A 90 18.53 10.85 -2.50
C ARG A 90 19.79 10.49 -1.72
N LEU A 91 19.77 9.38 -0.99
CA LEU A 91 20.96 8.88 -0.27
C LEU A 91 22.14 8.65 -1.20
N ALA A 92 21.92 7.96 -2.34
CA ALA A 92 22.98 7.71 -3.33
C ALA A 92 23.57 9.00 -3.93
N LYS A 93 22.81 10.10 -3.93
CA LYS A 93 23.23 11.42 -4.40
C LYS A 93 23.78 12.33 -3.29
N GLY A 94 23.92 11.83 -2.05
CA GLY A 94 24.31 12.63 -0.89
C GLY A 94 23.28 13.69 -0.46
N LEU A 95 22.03 13.56 -0.90
CA LEU A 95 20.95 14.50 -0.58
C LEU A 95 20.27 14.13 0.74
N SER A 96 19.85 15.14 1.50
CA SER A 96 19.12 14.95 2.76
C SER A 96 17.76 14.28 2.57
N ILE A 97 17.44 13.38 3.50
CA ILE A 97 16.15 12.69 3.64
C ILE A 97 15.47 12.98 5.00
N LYS A 98 15.97 13.95 5.79
CA LYS A 98 15.49 14.23 7.16
C LYS A 98 13.99 14.51 7.27
N ALA A 99 13.40 15.08 6.22
CA ALA A 99 11.97 15.39 6.16
C ALA A 99 11.11 14.22 5.64
N LEU A 100 11.72 13.12 5.20
CA LEU A 100 11.05 11.99 4.54
C LEU A 100 10.95 10.75 5.44
N VAL A 101 11.76 10.68 6.49
CA VAL A 101 11.79 9.55 7.41
C VAL A 101 11.95 10.04 8.84
N PRO A 102 11.45 9.29 9.84
CA PRO A 102 11.71 9.58 11.25
C PRO A 102 13.22 9.62 11.56
N THR A 103 13.63 10.42 12.55
CA THR A 103 15.05 10.55 12.94
C THR A 103 15.69 9.22 13.31
N SER A 104 14.96 8.33 14.00
CA SER A 104 15.46 7.00 14.36
C SER A 104 15.80 6.12 13.16
N ILE A 105 15.19 6.37 12.00
CA ILE A 105 15.51 5.68 10.75
C ILE A 105 16.82 6.22 10.15
N LEU A 106 17.11 7.53 10.28
CA LEU A 106 18.39 8.11 9.87
C LEU A 106 19.55 7.45 10.63
N ASP A 107 19.41 7.37 11.95
CA ASP A 107 20.42 6.77 12.83
C ASP A 107 20.64 5.29 12.49
N SER A 108 19.55 4.58 12.17
CA SER A 108 19.62 3.17 11.79
C SER A 108 20.30 2.98 10.43
N ILE A 109 20.02 3.82 9.44
CA ILE A 109 20.67 3.77 8.12
C ILE A 109 22.17 3.97 8.26
N ASP A 110 22.62 4.96 9.06
CA ASP A 110 24.04 5.23 9.24
C ASP A 110 24.74 4.10 10.02
N ARG A 111 24.17 3.69 11.16
CA ARG A 111 24.70 2.61 12.01
C ARG A 111 24.84 1.29 11.26
N MET A 112 23.88 0.97 10.39
CA MET A 112 23.87 -0.28 9.63
C MET A 112 24.62 -0.18 8.30
N GLY A 113 25.13 1.01 7.93
CA GLY A 113 25.83 1.21 6.66
C GLY A 113 24.96 0.97 5.42
N LEU A 114 23.64 1.17 5.51
CA LEU A 114 22.72 0.89 4.41
C LEU A 114 22.81 1.95 3.31
N TYR A 115 22.64 1.53 2.05
CA TYR A 115 22.59 2.40 0.87
C TYR A 115 23.84 3.28 0.66
N LYS A 116 24.98 2.89 1.24
CA LYS A 116 26.31 3.44 0.95
C LYS A 116 26.87 2.71 -0.29
N SER A 117 27.48 3.46 -1.21
CA SER A 117 28.24 2.92 -2.35
C SER A 117 29.65 2.52 -1.92
#